data_AF-A0AA86R5P4-F1
#
_entry.id   AF-A0AA86R5P4-F1
#
_cell.length_a   1.000
_cell.length_b   1.000
_cell.length_c   1.000
_cell.angle_alpha   90.00
_cell.angle_beta   90.00
_cell.angle_gamma   90.00
#
_symmetry.space_group_name_H-M   'P 1'
#
loop_
_entity.id
_entity.type
_entity.pdbx_description
1 polymer ?
#
loop_
_entity_poly.entity_id
_entity_poly.type
_entity_poly.pdbx_seq_one_letter_code
_entity_poly.pdbx_strand_id
1 'polypeptide(L)'
;MNMVNGRGISRKEQEYGNCKAFVGYMAVLSSFAPTPEVSMQLKQIVKHHVTKAKPFSDFTSINQQARTIIVKIMNDTSIPATQPEFLHRRYSSMARVVHRRENYAFGIAMHSYKVGDYESINGENLHGWYTGDGMEYMYSNYQQQYIDFFPTADPYLFQGTTELTIPRNNSAVDGVRSYKMSNATFVGGTDLNGTGVVGMEFYNFNYKLSGFRSWFLFDQSVMVVASYNSTENYRSTFVNRELAQLTQNVFVDGVLISNDLKSYTCSRIFIEGTGVNDSVGYIFLNKTKLFLKKELRIGDWNQIGTSSGAVQRNYVTGYVEGNSSMQLQYVIVFGCNKTEFDLFKGDQYQVITQNNQMHVIRHVENNVMYEAANIFNLSTNQSVNISKIQISSNASVLIRKADKIQISISDPTQKQNLLNYTINDQIQVVNVTGLAGASVVNEHAINRNKCGAGCAAGISIAVIIIVICAVIAGLYFYKRKCSNITTQSKPKNIKSTKNGMQAGTQMFI
;
A
#
# COMPACT_ATOMS: atom_id res chain seq x y z
N MET A 1 -13.19 9.12 -3.83
CA MET A 1 -12.24 8.55 -4.81
C MET A 1 -13.04 7.77 -5.84
N ASN A 2 -12.71 7.85 -7.13
CA ASN A 2 -13.54 7.23 -8.18
C ASN A 2 -13.58 5.69 -8.16
N MET A 3 -12.56 5.05 -7.59
CA MET A 3 -12.48 3.58 -7.48
C MET A 3 -13.58 2.89 -6.65
N VAL A 4 -14.44 3.66 -5.97
CA VAL A 4 -15.59 3.13 -5.20
C VAL A 4 -16.94 3.58 -5.78
N ASN A 5 -16.95 4.17 -6.97
CA ASN A 5 -18.18 4.64 -7.63
C ASN A 5 -18.78 3.62 -8.62
N GLY A 6 -18.09 2.49 -8.87
CA GLY A 6 -18.53 1.48 -9.85
C GLY A 6 -18.78 2.13 -11.22
N ARG A 7 -19.90 1.77 -11.86
CA ARG A 7 -20.29 2.39 -13.14
C ARG A 7 -20.59 3.89 -13.07
N GLY A 8 -20.77 4.46 -11.87
CA GLY A 8 -21.02 5.88 -11.66
C GLY A 8 -19.89 6.80 -12.13
N ILE A 9 -18.70 6.26 -12.42
CA ILE A 9 -17.61 6.99 -13.07
C ILE A 9 -17.95 7.46 -14.50
N SER A 10 -18.97 6.88 -15.13
CA SER A 10 -19.46 7.26 -16.47
C SER A 10 -20.58 8.31 -16.47
N ARG A 11 -20.93 8.84 -15.29
CA ARG A 11 -21.99 9.82 -15.11
C ARG A 11 -21.41 11.21 -14.87
N LYS A 12 -21.68 12.14 -15.79
CA LYS A 12 -21.15 13.50 -15.75
C LYS A 12 -21.53 14.23 -14.45
N GLU A 13 -22.77 14.07 -14.00
CA GLU A 13 -23.30 14.73 -12.81
C GLU A 13 -22.68 14.20 -11.49
N GLN A 14 -22.05 13.03 -11.50
CA GLN A 14 -21.53 12.38 -10.30
C GLN A 14 -20.07 12.74 -9.96
N GLU A 15 -19.32 13.34 -10.88
CA GLU A 15 -17.90 13.69 -10.66
C GLU A 15 -17.68 14.50 -9.38
N TYR A 16 -18.57 15.47 -9.12
CA TYR A 16 -18.60 16.22 -7.87
C TYR A 16 -19.85 15.97 -7.04
N GLY A 17 -20.93 15.46 -7.64
CA GLY A 17 -22.21 15.22 -6.98
C GLY A 17 -22.06 14.33 -5.74
N ASN A 18 -21.29 13.24 -5.85
CA ASN A 18 -21.12 12.29 -4.75
C ASN A 18 -20.38 12.91 -3.55
N CYS A 19 -19.35 13.72 -3.80
CA CYS A 19 -18.61 14.42 -2.73
C CYS A 19 -19.51 15.45 -2.01
N LYS A 20 -20.21 16.28 -2.80
CA LYS A 20 -21.13 17.29 -2.27
C LYS A 20 -22.27 16.67 -1.46
N ALA A 21 -22.85 15.58 -1.97
CA ALA A 21 -23.90 14.84 -1.28
C ALA A 21 -23.39 14.27 0.06
N PHE A 22 -22.23 13.62 0.07
CA PHE A 22 -21.67 13.02 1.28
C PHE A 22 -21.38 14.07 2.38
N VAL A 23 -20.80 15.22 2.02
CA VAL A 23 -20.61 16.34 2.97
C VAL A 23 -21.94 16.93 3.43
N GLY A 24 -22.92 17.05 2.53
CA GLY A 24 -24.27 17.46 2.89
C GLY A 24 -24.93 16.51 3.91
N TYR A 25 -24.79 15.19 3.71
CA TYR A 25 -25.30 14.20 4.66
C TYR A 25 -24.59 14.27 6.01
N MET A 26 -23.27 14.43 6.04
CA MET A 26 -22.53 14.63 7.29
C MET A 26 -22.98 15.89 8.03
N ALA A 27 -23.27 16.98 7.31
CA ALA A 27 -23.79 18.20 7.92
C ALA A 27 -25.16 17.95 8.57
N VAL A 28 -26.08 17.28 7.87
CA VAL A 28 -27.40 16.92 8.43
C VAL A 28 -27.24 16.01 9.65
N LEU A 29 -26.44 14.94 9.55
CA LEU A 29 -26.19 14.01 10.66
C LEU A 29 -25.58 14.70 11.88
N SER A 30 -24.77 15.74 11.70
CA SER A 30 -24.20 16.48 12.83
C SER A 30 -25.25 17.13 13.72
N SER A 31 -26.46 17.39 13.21
CA SER A 31 -27.58 17.94 13.98
C SER A 31 -28.31 16.88 14.83
N PHE A 32 -28.12 15.60 14.52
CA PHE A 32 -28.78 14.46 15.15
C PHE A 32 -27.78 13.45 15.76
N ALA A 33 -26.51 13.87 15.89
CA ALA A 33 -25.47 13.00 16.41
C ALA A 33 -25.79 12.58 17.85
N PRO A 34 -25.47 11.33 18.24
CA PRO A 34 -25.86 10.79 19.55
C PRO A 34 -25.18 11.48 20.73
N THR A 35 -24.03 12.13 20.51
CA THR A 35 -23.31 12.88 21.53
C THR A 35 -22.77 14.21 20.97
N PRO A 36 -22.54 15.22 21.84
CA PRO A 36 -21.91 16.48 21.43
C PRO A 36 -20.55 16.29 20.76
N GLU A 37 -19.76 15.30 21.19
CA GLU A 37 -18.44 14.99 20.65
C GLU A 37 -18.55 14.51 19.20
N VAL A 38 -19.47 13.59 18.91
CA VAL A 38 -19.71 13.12 17.54
C VAL A 38 -20.27 14.25 16.66
N SER A 39 -21.16 15.09 17.21
CA SER A 39 -21.65 16.28 16.51
C SER A 39 -20.49 17.20 16.11
N MET A 40 -19.58 17.49 17.04
CA MET A 40 -18.40 18.32 16.81
C MET A 40 -17.50 17.70 15.74
N GLN A 41 -17.17 16.41 15.83
CA GLN A 41 -16.32 15.73 14.85
C GLN A 41 -16.89 15.83 13.43
N LEU A 42 -18.19 15.59 13.24
CA LEU A 42 -18.85 15.72 11.94
C LEU A 42 -18.78 17.16 11.42
N LYS A 43 -19.02 18.16 12.28
CA LYS A 43 -18.92 19.58 11.90
C LYS A 43 -17.50 19.97 11.49
N GLN A 44 -16.48 19.49 12.21
CA GLN A 44 -15.07 19.74 11.88
C GLN A 44 -14.68 19.13 10.52
N ILE A 45 -15.19 17.94 10.19
CA ILE A 45 -15.00 17.28 8.88
C ILE A 45 -15.68 18.08 7.76
N VAL A 46 -16.94 18.47 7.97
CA VAL A 46 -17.68 19.32 7.02
C VAL A 46 -16.92 20.61 6.76
N LYS A 47 -16.49 21.31 7.82
CA LYS A 47 -15.75 22.57 7.71
C LYS A 47 -14.43 22.40 6.95
N HIS A 48 -13.70 21.32 7.20
CA HIS A 48 -12.48 21.01 6.45
C HIS A 48 -12.75 20.87 4.94
N HIS A 49 -13.69 20.02 4.54
CA HIS A 49 -13.96 19.77 3.12
C HIS A 49 -14.50 20.99 2.39
N VAL A 50 -15.42 21.72 3.02
CA VAL A 50 -15.99 22.95 2.44
C VAL A 50 -14.91 24.04 2.26
N THR A 51 -13.96 24.11 3.18
CA THR A 51 -12.84 25.08 3.09
C THR A 51 -11.83 24.70 2.01
N LYS A 52 -11.52 23.40 1.85
CA LYS A 52 -10.36 22.95 1.07
C LYS A 52 -10.67 22.43 -0.32
N ALA A 53 -11.88 21.90 -0.55
CA ALA A 53 -12.17 21.18 -1.79
C ALA A 53 -12.83 22.09 -2.84
N LYS A 54 -12.28 22.10 -4.05
CA LYS A 54 -12.78 22.83 -5.23
C LYS A 54 -14.30 22.69 -5.47
N PRO A 55 -14.95 21.52 -5.26
CA PRO A 55 -16.39 21.38 -5.50
C PRO A 55 -17.25 22.38 -4.72
N PHE A 56 -16.81 22.82 -3.53
CA PHE A 56 -17.59 23.69 -2.66
C PHE A 56 -17.45 25.19 -2.99
N SER A 57 -16.83 25.54 -4.13
CA SER A 57 -17.02 26.88 -4.72
C SER A 57 -18.47 27.11 -5.19
N ASP A 58 -19.26 26.03 -5.33
CA ASP A 58 -20.65 26.07 -5.72
C ASP A 58 -21.51 25.07 -4.91
N PHE A 59 -22.59 25.56 -4.30
CA PHE A 59 -23.53 24.80 -3.48
C PHE A 59 -24.84 24.44 -4.19
N THR A 60 -25.02 24.80 -5.46
CA THR A 60 -26.29 24.65 -6.21
C THR A 60 -26.86 23.23 -6.15
N SER A 61 -26.01 22.20 -6.25
CA SER A 61 -26.39 20.78 -6.21
C SER A 61 -26.57 20.20 -4.80
N ILE A 62 -26.47 21.02 -3.74
CA ILE A 62 -26.69 20.61 -2.35
C ILE A 62 -28.09 21.04 -1.92
N ASN A 63 -28.84 20.09 -1.35
CA ASN A 63 -30.18 20.33 -0.79
C ASN A 63 -30.18 21.51 0.20
N GLN A 64 -31.25 22.31 0.19
CA GLN A 64 -31.39 23.54 0.98
C GLN A 64 -31.19 23.34 2.49
N GLN A 65 -31.68 22.23 3.06
CA GLN A 65 -31.50 21.92 4.47
C GLN A 65 -30.02 21.75 4.81
N ALA A 66 -29.31 20.90 4.06
CA ALA A 66 -27.88 20.67 4.25
C ALA A 66 -27.08 21.95 4.04
N ARG A 67 -27.42 22.76 3.02
CA ARG A 67 -26.77 24.05 2.75
C ARG A 67 -26.89 25.01 3.94
N THR A 68 -28.08 25.11 4.53
CA THR A 68 -28.32 25.97 5.71
C THR A 68 -27.46 25.54 6.90
N ILE A 69 -27.33 24.24 7.13
CA ILE A 69 -26.48 23.71 8.21
C ILE A 69 -25.00 23.96 7.91
N ILE A 70 -24.55 23.74 6.68
CA ILE A 70 -23.17 24.01 6.27
C ILE A 70 -22.81 25.48 6.49
N VAL A 71 -23.66 26.43 6.07
CA VAL A 71 -23.41 27.87 6.29
C VAL A 71 -23.26 28.19 7.79
N LYS A 72 -24.10 27.61 8.64
CA LYS A 72 -23.97 27.75 10.11
C LYS A 72 -22.63 27.21 10.62
N ILE A 73 -22.21 26.03 10.17
CA ILE A 73 -20.91 25.42 10.53
C ILE A 73 -19.74 26.30 10.08
N MET A 74 -19.82 26.87 8.87
CA MET A 74 -18.76 27.71 8.32
C MET A 74 -18.63 29.03 9.06
N ASN A 75 -19.74 29.65 9.47
CA ASN A 75 -19.77 30.92 10.20
C ASN A 75 -19.44 30.80 11.69
N ASP A 76 -19.55 29.61 12.27
CA ASP A 76 -19.23 29.37 13.68
C ASP A 76 -17.72 29.23 13.88
N THR A 77 -17.11 30.24 14.49
CA THR A 77 -15.66 30.30 14.76
C THR A 77 -15.20 29.35 15.86
N SER A 78 -16.10 28.83 16.69
CA SER A 78 -15.77 27.84 17.73
C SER A 78 -15.50 26.45 17.17
N ILE A 79 -15.87 26.20 15.91
CA ILE A 79 -15.65 24.92 15.22
C ILE A 79 -14.34 25.03 14.43
N PRO A 80 -13.25 24.35 14.83
CA PRO A 80 -12.05 24.26 13.99
C PRO A 80 -12.30 23.32 12.80
N ALA A 81 -11.55 23.48 11.72
CA ALA A 81 -11.50 22.44 10.69
C ALA A 81 -10.67 21.24 11.21
N THR A 82 -11.10 20.01 10.91
CA THR A 82 -10.27 18.84 11.24
C THR A 82 -8.96 18.84 10.45
N GLN A 83 -7.94 18.18 10.97
CA GLN A 83 -6.70 17.93 10.23
C GLN A 83 -6.79 16.61 9.45
N PRO A 84 -6.15 16.53 8.26
CA PRO A 84 -5.99 15.28 7.54
C PRO A 84 -5.41 14.15 8.42
N GLU A 85 -6.04 12.98 8.42
CA GLU A 85 -5.45 11.76 8.99
C GLU A 85 -4.44 11.17 7.99
N PHE A 86 -3.21 10.94 8.43
CA PHE A 86 -2.23 10.14 7.68
C PHE A 86 -2.44 8.68 8.03
N LEU A 87 -2.69 7.86 7.01
CA LEU A 87 -3.09 6.47 7.23
C LEU A 87 -2.71 5.59 6.06
N HIS A 88 -2.66 4.29 6.32
CA HIS A 88 -2.88 3.26 5.31
C HIS A 88 -4.06 2.44 5.78
N ARG A 89 -5.04 2.25 4.89
CA ARG A 89 -6.24 1.48 5.18
C ARG A 89 -6.55 0.55 4.02
N ARG A 90 -6.66 -0.72 4.36
CA ARG A 90 -7.08 -1.79 3.45
C ARG A 90 -8.56 -2.03 3.64
N TYR A 91 -9.29 -2.07 2.54
CA TYR A 91 -10.70 -2.44 2.49
C TYR A 91 -10.79 -3.80 1.80
N SER A 92 -10.30 -4.83 2.50
CA SER A 92 -10.09 -6.19 1.97
C SER A 92 -11.36 -6.83 1.41
N SER A 93 -12.54 -6.49 1.96
CA SER A 93 -13.84 -6.99 1.48
C SER A 93 -14.24 -6.48 0.09
N MET A 94 -13.65 -5.37 -0.36
CA MET A 94 -13.91 -4.78 -1.68
C MET A 94 -12.64 -4.61 -2.53
N ALA A 95 -11.54 -5.28 -2.16
CA ALA A 95 -10.27 -5.22 -2.89
C ALA A 95 -9.81 -3.77 -3.20
N ARG A 96 -9.90 -2.89 -2.20
CA ARG A 96 -9.42 -1.50 -2.29
C ARG A 96 -8.39 -1.18 -1.22
N VAL A 97 -7.47 -0.29 -1.54
CA VAL A 97 -6.52 0.28 -0.59
C VAL A 97 -6.53 1.79 -0.71
N VAL A 98 -6.48 2.48 0.41
CA VAL A 98 -6.23 3.92 0.50
C VAL A 98 -5.00 4.14 1.35
N HIS A 99 -4.07 4.92 0.85
CA HIS A 99 -2.89 5.35 1.57
C HIS A 99 -2.77 6.86 1.47
N ARG A 100 -2.88 7.56 2.59
CA ARG A 100 -2.90 9.01 2.68
C ARG A 100 -1.68 9.50 3.45
N ARG A 101 -1.01 10.49 2.88
CA ARG A 101 0.14 11.21 3.41
C ARG A 101 -0.08 12.70 3.28
N GLU A 102 0.87 13.47 3.78
CA GLU A 102 0.80 14.93 3.79
C GLU A 102 0.57 15.50 2.38
N ASN A 103 1.31 14.98 1.40
CA ASN A 103 1.35 15.54 0.05
C ASN A 103 0.54 14.77 -0.99
N TYR A 104 0.07 13.56 -0.66
CA TYR A 104 -0.67 12.74 -1.61
C TYR A 104 -1.65 11.79 -0.92
N ALA A 105 -2.65 11.37 -1.68
CA ALA A 105 -3.39 10.15 -1.39
C ALA A 105 -3.29 9.19 -2.58
N PHE A 106 -3.03 7.93 -2.29
CA PHE A 106 -2.88 6.86 -3.25
C PHE A 106 -3.98 5.82 -3.04
N GLY A 107 -4.73 5.53 -4.09
CA GLY A 107 -5.76 4.51 -4.13
C GLY A 107 -5.34 3.38 -5.05
N ILE A 108 -5.63 2.14 -4.66
CA ILE A 108 -5.42 0.96 -5.52
C ILE A 108 -6.77 0.25 -5.68
N ALA A 109 -7.18 0.05 -6.93
CA ALA A 109 -8.36 -0.70 -7.31
C ALA A 109 -7.97 -2.06 -7.87
N MET A 110 -8.27 -3.12 -7.14
CA MET A 110 -7.98 -4.50 -7.52
C MET A 110 -9.28 -5.28 -7.70
N HIS A 111 -9.17 -6.47 -8.26
CA HIS A 111 -10.26 -7.44 -8.36
C HIS A 111 -9.75 -8.82 -7.99
N SER A 112 -10.64 -9.76 -7.69
CA SER A 112 -10.30 -11.10 -7.22
C SER A 112 -11.43 -12.09 -7.49
N TYR A 113 -11.29 -13.31 -6.96
CA TYR A 113 -12.39 -14.27 -6.89
C TYR A 113 -13.63 -13.82 -6.09
N LYS A 114 -13.56 -12.71 -5.33
CA LYS A 114 -14.69 -12.14 -4.55
C LYS A 114 -15.23 -10.83 -5.09
N VAL A 115 -14.45 -10.13 -5.90
CA VAL A 115 -14.73 -8.76 -6.34
C VAL A 115 -14.49 -8.72 -7.83
N GLY A 116 -15.52 -8.36 -8.60
CA GLY A 116 -15.41 -8.23 -10.05
C GLY A 116 -14.42 -7.14 -10.47
N ASP A 117 -13.88 -7.29 -11.68
CA ASP A 117 -13.02 -6.32 -12.37
C ASP A 117 -13.67 -4.93 -12.47
N TYR A 118 -14.89 -4.86 -13.00
CA TYR A 118 -15.68 -3.63 -13.09
C TYR A 118 -17.16 -3.97 -13.21
N GLU A 119 -18.02 -2.94 -13.25
CA GLU A 119 -19.44 -3.09 -13.51
C GLU A 119 -19.81 -2.24 -14.73
N SER A 120 -20.50 -2.84 -15.70
CA SER A 120 -21.10 -2.17 -16.86
C SER A 120 -22.48 -2.76 -17.13
N ILE A 121 -23.53 -1.94 -16.96
CA ILE A 121 -24.94 -2.27 -17.19
C ILE A 121 -25.70 -1.00 -17.61
N ASN A 122 -26.88 -1.15 -18.21
CA ASN A 122 -27.78 -0.04 -18.58
C ASN A 122 -27.13 1.02 -19.49
N GLY A 123 -26.21 0.60 -20.36
CA GLY A 123 -25.45 1.52 -21.22
C GLY A 123 -24.43 2.38 -20.48
N GLU A 124 -24.11 2.05 -19.22
CA GLU A 124 -23.16 2.78 -18.38
C GLU A 124 -21.81 2.05 -18.28
N ASN A 125 -20.73 2.83 -18.18
CA ASN A 125 -19.35 2.39 -17.99
C ASN A 125 -18.81 1.45 -19.10
N LEU A 126 -19.09 1.83 -20.35
CA LEU A 126 -18.82 1.03 -21.54
C LEU A 126 -17.34 0.70 -21.74
N HIS A 127 -16.44 1.54 -21.23
CA HIS A 127 -14.97 1.41 -21.31
C HIS A 127 -14.31 1.15 -19.94
N GLY A 128 -15.07 0.69 -18.95
CA GLY A 128 -14.57 0.44 -17.58
C GLY A 128 -13.62 -0.74 -17.43
N TRP A 129 -13.19 -1.36 -18.54
CA TRP A 129 -12.58 -2.69 -18.64
C TRP A 129 -11.52 -3.01 -17.61
N TYR A 130 -10.64 -2.05 -17.33
CA TYR A 130 -9.43 -2.26 -16.53
C TYR A 130 -9.42 -1.43 -15.25
N THR A 131 -10.58 -0.87 -14.85
CA THR A 131 -10.69 0.02 -13.68
C THR A 131 -10.47 -0.67 -12.34
N GLY A 132 -10.51 -2.01 -12.31
CA GLY A 132 -10.14 -2.87 -11.17
C GLY A 132 -8.91 -3.74 -11.40
N ASP A 133 -8.13 -3.52 -12.46
CA ASP A 133 -7.01 -4.40 -12.85
C ASP A 133 -5.69 -3.94 -12.23
N GLY A 134 -5.75 -3.53 -10.96
CA GLY A 134 -4.64 -2.90 -10.25
C GLY A 134 -4.48 -1.42 -10.59
N MET A 135 -5.56 -0.75 -11.04
CA MET A 135 -5.53 0.67 -11.38
C MET A 135 -5.13 1.53 -10.16
N GLU A 136 -4.18 2.43 -10.39
CA GLU A 136 -3.59 3.33 -9.42
C GLU A 136 -4.22 4.72 -9.52
N TYR A 137 -4.75 5.21 -8.39
CA TYR A 137 -5.32 6.54 -8.28
C TYR A 137 -4.41 7.43 -7.43
N MET A 138 -3.92 8.54 -7.99
CA MET A 138 -3.04 9.49 -7.32
C MET A 138 -3.74 10.83 -7.17
N TYR A 139 -3.96 11.26 -5.93
CA TYR A 139 -4.49 12.57 -5.59
C TYR A 139 -3.38 13.41 -4.97
N SER A 140 -3.17 14.62 -5.49
CA SER A 140 -2.28 15.63 -4.91
C SER A 140 -3.08 16.93 -4.67
N ASN A 141 -2.41 18.06 -4.50
CA ASN A 141 -3.07 19.37 -4.45
C ASN A 141 -3.69 19.79 -5.81
N TYR A 142 -3.31 19.14 -6.90
CA TYR A 142 -3.94 19.24 -8.22
C TYR A 142 -5.30 18.53 -8.22
N GLN A 143 -6.33 19.24 -7.74
CA GLN A 143 -7.68 18.70 -7.56
C GLN A 143 -8.44 18.41 -8.88
N GLN A 144 -7.84 18.70 -10.05
CA GLN A 144 -8.51 18.49 -11.35
C GLN A 144 -8.23 17.12 -11.98
N GLN A 145 -7.21 16.39 -11.50
CA GLN A 145 -6.70 15.11 -12.04
C GLN A 145 -7.74 14.11 -12.56
N TYR A 146 -8.92 14.06 -11.93
CA TYR A 146 -9.97 13.09 -12.22
C TYR A 146 -11.29 13.70 -12.71
N ILE A 147 -11.24 14.91 -13.25
CA ILE A 147 -12.41 15.65 -13.77
C ILE A 147 -12.39 15.59 -15.29
N ASP A 148 -13.49 15.14 -15.87
CA ASP A 148 -13.61 14.65 -17.25
C ASP A 148 -12.58 13.57 -17.61
N PHE A 149 -12.03 12.87 -16.61
CA PHE A 149 -10.94 11.92 -16.83
C PHE A 149 -11.42 10.69 -17.60
N PHE A 150 -12.53 10.06 -17.22
CA PHE A 150 -13.00 8.84 -17.86
C PHE A 150 -13.46 8.99 -19.31
N PRO A 151 -14.10 10.11 -19.74
CA PRO A 151 -14.44 10.27 -21.15
C PRO A 151 -13.22 10.63 -22.03
N THR A 152 -12.11 11.13 -21.46
CA THR A 152 -10.97 11.61 -22.24
C THR A 152 -9.69 10.78 -22.08
N ALA A 153 -9.52 10.03 -21.00
CA ALA A 153 -8.38 9.15 -20.80
C ALA A 153 -8.45 7.96 -21.77
N ASP A 154 -7.28 7.51 -22.26
CA ASP A 154 -7.19 6.27 -23.02
C ASP A 154 -7.54 5.08 -22.11
N PRO A 155 -8.67 4.37 -22.35
CA PRO A 155 -9.12 3.30 -21.48
C PRO A 155 -8.25 2.05 -21.57
N TYR A 156 -7.35 1.93 -22.57
CA TYR A 156 -6.37 0.84 -22.66
C TYR A 156 -5.13 1.08 -21.81
N LEU A 157 -4.93 2.31 -21.34
CA LEU A 157 -3.72 2.74 -20.64
C LEU A 157 -4.09 3.36 -19.28
N PHE A 158 -5.00 2.76 -18.52
CA PHE A 158 -5.22 3.22 -17.16
C PHE A 158 -3.93 3.05 -16.33
N GLN A 159 -3.64 4.03 -15.49
CA GLN A 159 -2.41 4.04 -14.73
C GLN A 159 -2.34 2.85 -13.78
N GLY A 160 -1.21 2.15 -13.75
CA GLY A 160 -0.95 0.97 -12.93
C GLY A 160 -1.37 -0.35 -13.56
N THR A 161 -2.23 -0.34 -14.58
CA THR A 161 -2.75 -1.57 -15.20
C THR A 161 -1.75 -2.18 -16.17
N THR A 162 -1.90 -3.47 -16.45
CA THR A 162 -1.09 -4.19 -17.43
C THR A 162 -1.99 -5.01 -18.32
N GLU A 163 -2.11 -4.60 -19.58
CA GLU A 163 -3.18 -5.06 -20.45
C GLU A 163 -2.68 -5.49 -21.83
N LEU A 164 -3.38 -6.44 -22.42
CA LEU A 164 -3.16 -6.82 -23.81
C LEU A 164 -3.45 -5.66 -24.76
N THR A 165 -2.74 -5.60 -25.88
CA THR A 165 -2.95 -4.58 -26.91
C THR A 165 -4.11 -4.89 -27.86
N ILE A 166 -4.91 -5.92 -27.56
CA ILE A 166 -6.02 -6.34 -28.41
C ILE A 166 -7.24 -5.42 -28.24
N PRO A 167 -7.96 -5.09 -29.33
CA PRO A 167 -9.16 -4.27 -29.25
C PRO A 167 -10.24 -4.87 -28.34
N ARG A 168 -10.99 -4.00 -27.69
CA ARG A 168 -12.14 -4.29 -26.83
C ARG A 168 -13.38 -3.61 -27.39
N ASN A 169 -14.48 -4.35 -27.40
CA ASN A 169 -15.81 -3.82 -27.66
C ASN A 169 -16.40 -3.22 -26.38
N ASN A 170 -17.37 -2.33 -26.54
CA ASN A 170 -18.14 -1.78 -25.42
C ASN A 170 -18.74 -2.90 -24.57
N SER A 171 -18.60 -2.77 -23.25
CA SER A 171 -18.91 -3.82 -22.29
C SER A 171 -20.40 -4.15 -22.13
N ALA A 172 -21.29 -3.21 -22.45
CA ALA A 172 -22.73 -3.40 -22.46
C ALA A 172 -23.25 -3.27 -23.89
N VAL A 173 -23.24 -4.37 -24.63
CA VAL A 173 -24.23 -4.61 -25.68
C VAL A 173 -25.44 -5.23 -24.98
N ASP A 174 -26.63 -4.65 -25.16
CA ASP A 174 -27.89 -4.89 -24.43
C ASP A 174 -27.99 -6.16 -23.56
N GLY A 175 -28.15 -5.96 -22.24
CA GLY A 175 -28.63 -6.99 -21.31
C GLY A 175 -27.60 -7.90 -20.64
N VAL A 176 -26.33 -7.90 -21.05
CA VAL A 176 -25.30 -8.77 -20.48
C VAL A 176 -24.52 -8.06 -19.36
N ARG A 177 -24.56 -8.62 -18.14
CA ARG A 177 -23.75 -8.13 -17.02
C ARG A 177 -22.28 -8.46 -17.25
N SER A 178 -21.44 -7.44 -17.37
CA SER A 178 -19.98 -7.60 -17.36
C SER A 178 -19.44 -7.33 -15.95
N TYR A 179 -19.48 -8.34 -15.08
CA TYR A 179 -18.56 -8.44 -13.93
C TYR A 179 -17.93 -9.83 -13.98
N LYS A 180 -16.62 -9.90 -14.21
CA LYS A 180 -15.91 -11.19 -14.21
C LYS A 180 -15.08 -11.26 -12.94
N MET A 181 -15.46 -12.17 -12.06
CA MET A 181 -14.56 -12.59 -10.99
C MET A 181 -13.43 -13.38 -11.65
N SER A 182 -12.18 -13.05 -11.30
CA SER A 182 -11.01 -13.78 -11.78
C SER A 182 -10.67 -14.91 -10.82
N ASN A 183 -9.80 -15.82 -11.27
CA ASN A 183 -9.26 -16.87 -10.40
C ASN A 183 -8.17 -16.34 -9.44
N ALA A 184 -7.89 -15.03 -9.44
CA ALA A 184 -6.91 -14.43 -8.53
C ALA A 184 -7.35 -14.60 -7.08
N THR A 185 -6.52 -15.30 -6.31
CA THR A 185 -6.78 -15.59 -4.91
C THR A 185 -6.00 -14.65 -4.00
N PHE A 186 -4.76 -14.31 -4.35
CA PHE A 186 -3.93 -13.43 -3.53
C PHE A 186 -4.19 -11.97 -3.87
N VAL A 187 -5.14 -11.32 -3.19
CA VAL A 187 -5.48 -9.90 -3.41
C VAL A 187 -5.73 -9.21 -2.08
N GLY A 188 -4.86 -8.28 -1.72
CA GLY A 188 -4.90 -7.63 -0.42
C GLY A 188 -3.49 -7.27 0.03
N GLY A 189 -3.22 -7.35 1.33
CA GLY A 189 -1.94 -6.90 1.87
C GLY A 189 -1.88 -6.87 3.38
N THR A 190 -0.83 -6.28 3.92
CA THR A 190 -0.67 -6.01 5.36
C THR A 190 -0.20 -4.57 5.59
N ASP A 191 -0.35 -4.07 6.80
CA ASP A 191 0.06 -2.71 7.14
C ASP A 191 0.58 -2.60 8.57
N LEU A 192 1.43 -1.59 8.81
CA LEU A 192 2.06 -1.33 10.10
C LEU A 192 2.43 0.16 10.20
N ASN A 193 1.94 0.84 11.24
CA ASN A 193 2.22 2.26 11.52
C ASN A 193 2.04 3.16 10.28
N GLY A 194 0.97 2.96 9.51
CA GLY A 194 0.69 3.72 8.30
C GLY A 194 1.49 3.28 7.05
N THR A 195 2.53 2.46 7.17
CA THR A 195 3.21 1.82 6.03
C THR A 195 2.44 0.61 5.57
N GLY A 196 2.37 0.36 4.25
CA GLY A 196 1.57 -0.73 3.69
C GLY A 196 2.32 -1.58 2.70
N VAL A 197 1.93 -2.86 2.63
CA VAL A 197 2.36 -3.83 1.62
C VAL A 197 1.11 -4.39 0.99
N VAL A 198 1.00 -4.32 -0.32
CA VAL A 198 -0.18 -4.75 -1.07
C VAL A 198 0.28 -5.64 -2.21
N GLY A 199 -0.45 -6.73 -2.46
CA GLY A 199 -0.19 -7.66 -3.54
C GLY A 199 -1.46 -8.02 -4.29
N MET A 200 -1.31 -8.22 -5.59
CA MET A 200 -2.35 -8.69 -6.50
C MET A 200 -1.78 -9.77 -7.40
N GLU A 201 -2.28 -10.99 -7.24
CA GLU A 201 -2.30 -11.98 -8.32
C GLU A 201 -3.27 -11.48 -9.39
N PHE A 202 -2.86 -11.52 -10.65
CA PHE A 202 -3.60 -10.96 -11.77
C PHE A 202 -3.76 -11.97 -12.89
N TYR A 203 -4.98 -12.05 -13.40
CA TYR A 203 -5.32 -12.72 -14.65
C TYR A 203 -6.18 -11.74 -15.45
N ASN A 204 -5.77 -11.46 -16.69
CA ASN A 204 -6.54 -10.58 -17.56
C ASN A 204 -7.81 -11.29 -18.05
N PHE A 205 -8.69 -10.54 -18.71
CA PHE A 205 -10.04 -10.99 -19.12
C PHE A 205 -10.11 -12.26 -19.98
N ASN A 206 -9.02 -12.66 -20.66
CA ASN A 206 -8.94 -13.85 -21.52
C ASN A 206 -7.85 -14.86 -21.08
N TYR A 207 -7.23 -14.65 -19.91
CA TYR A 207 -6.18 -15.51 -19.34
C TYR A 207 -4.91 -15.68 -20.21
N LYS A 208 -4.69 -14.81 -21.20
CA LYS A 208 -3.44 -14.80 -22.00
C LYS A 208 -2.36 -13.92 -21.41
N LEU A 209 -2.68 -13.17 -20.37
CA LEU A 209 -1.76 -12.36 -19.57
C LEU A 209 -2.07 -12.60 -18.09
N SER A 210 -1.04 -12.95 -17.33
CA SER A 210 -1.12 -13.14 -15.89
C SER A 210 0.14 -12.67 -15.21
N GLY A 211 0.08 -12.49 -13.90
CA GLY A 211 1.24 -12.08 -13.14
C GLY A 211 0.98 -11.76 -11.69
N PHE A 212 2.00 -11.20 -11.07
CA PHE A 212 1.94 -10.68 -9.71
C PHE A 212 2.36 -9.23 -9.73
N ARG A 213 1.62 -8.39 -9.01
CA ARG A 213 1.97 -6.99 -8.77
C ARG A 213 2.00 -6.73 -7.28
N SER A 214 2.98 -5.95 -6.83
CA SER A 214 3.11 -5.53 -5.45
C SER A 214 3.33 -4.03 -5.35
N TRP A 215 2.71 -3.43 -4.35
CA TRP A 215 2.92 -2.05 -3.95
C TRP A 215 3.43 -2.02 -2.52
N PHE A 216 4.50 -1.30 -2.28
CA PHE A 216 5.06 -1.01 -0.96
C PHE A 216 4.93 0.49 -0.74
N LEU A 217 4.07 0.89 0.19
CA LEU A 217 3.59 2.26 0.35
C LEU A 217 4.20 2.87 1.62
N PHE A 218 5.13 3.81 1.43
CA PHE A 218 5.91 4.51 2.46
C PHE A 218 5.46 5.97 2.62
N ASP A 219 6.21 6.81 3.33
CA ASP A 219 5.76 8.16 3.64
C ASP A 219 5.83 9.16 2.46
N GLN A 220 6.86 9.05 1.63
CA GLN A 220 7.05 9.92 0.46
C GLN A 220 6.98 9.15 -0.87
N SER A 221 6.79 7.84 -0.83
CA SER A 221 6.94 7.01 -2.02
C SER A 221 6.06 5.76 -2.04
N VAL A 222 5.81 5.29 -3.27
CA VAL A 222 5.22 3.98 -3.53
C VAL A 222 6.17 3.21 -4.43
N MET A 223 6.73 2.12 -3.92
CA MET A 223 7.52 1.19 -4.73
C MET A 223 6.62 0.13 -5.34
N VAL A 224 6.77 -0.10 -6.63
CA VAL A 224 6.05 -1.11 -7.41
C VAL A 224 7.03 -2.19 -7.86
N VAL A 225 6.66 -3.45 -7.64
CA VAL A 225 7.37 -4.62 -8.16
C VAL A 225 6.35 -5.52 -8.85
N ALA A 226 6.57 -5.83 -10.12
CA ALA A 226 5.63 -6.58 -10.93
C ALA A 226 6.32 -7.61 -11.82
N SER A 227 5.72 -8.79 -11.91
CA SER A 227 6.21 -9.91 -12.72
C SER A 227 5.04 -10.43 -13.56
N TYR A 228 5.15 -10.37 -14.88
CA TYR A 228 4.09 -10.76 -15.82
C TYR A 228 4.56 -11.83 -16.78
N ASN A 229 3.62 -12.63 -17.26
CA ASN A 229 3.80 -13.57 -18.35
C ASN A 229 2.63 -13.44 -19.31
N SER A 230 2.92 -13.45 -20.61
CA SER A 230 1.87 -13.44 -21.63
C SER A 230 2.24 -14.30 -22.83
N THR A 231 1.23 -14.74 -23.56
CA THR A 231 1.37 -15.33 -24.90
C THR A 231 1.05 -14.32 -26.00
N GLU A 232 0.78 -13.07 -25.66
CA GLU A 232 0.40 -11.99 -26.58
C GLU A 232 1.13 -10.69 -26.21
N ASN A 233 1.00 -9.66 -27.07
CA ASN A 233 1.56 -8.34 -26.79
C ASN A 233 0.73 -7.62 -25.73
N TYR A 234 1.42 -6.98 -24.79
CA TYR A 234 0.81 -6.22 -23.70
C TYR A 234 1.60 -4.96 -23.35
N ARG A 235 0.95 -4.07 -22.60
CA ARG A 235 1.51 -2.83 -22.09
C ARG A 235 1.29 -2.74 -20.58
N SER A 236 2.33 -2.39 -19.84
CA SER A 236 2.22 -1.99 -18.43
C SER A 236 2.32 -0.47 -18.33
N THR A 237 1.25 0.19 -17.91
CA THR A 237 1.17 1.65 -17.87
C THR A 237 1.62 2.17 -16.51
N PHE A 238 2.72 2.91 -16.45
CA PHE A 238 3.18 3.50 -15.19
C PHE A 238 2.64 4.92 -14.97
N VAL A 239 2.23 5.62 -16.04
CA VAL A 239 1.61 6.95 -15.95
C VAL A 239 0.54 7.14 -17.02
N ASN A 240 -0.62 7.63 -16.61
CA ASN A 240 -1.62 8.24 -17.49
C ASN A 240 -2.32 9.34 -16.70
N ARG A 241 -1.70 10.52 -16.68
CA ARG A 241 -2.06 11.62 -15.80
C ARG A 241 -2.40 12.86 -16.61
N GLU A 242 -3.40 13.60 -16.13
CA GLU A 242 -3.73 14.90 -16.67
C GLU A 242 -2.58 15.90 -16.47
N LEU A 243 -2.29 16.68 -17.50
CA LEU A 243 -1.47 17.88 -17.44
C LEU A 243 -2.40 19.09 -17.43
N ALA A 244 -2.10 20.12 -16.64
CA ALA A 244 -2.87 21.36 -16.69
C ALA A 244 -2.74 22.04 -18.07
N GLN A 245 -1.57 21.89 -18.70
CA GLN A 245 -1.25 22.42 -20.02
C GLN A 245 -0.25 21.50 -20.73
N LEU A 246 -0.33 21.37 -22.06
CA LEU A 246 0.64 20.55 -22.82
C LEU A 246 2.08 21.04 -22.73
N THR A 247 2.27 22.33 -22.44
CA THR A 247 3.56 22.98 -22.24
C THR A 247 4.21 22.62 -20.91
N GLN A 248 3.50 21.94 -20.00
CA GLN A 248 4.03 21.49 -18.72
C GLN A 248 5.28 20.63 -18.93
N ASN A 249 6.30 20.89 -18.11
CA ASN A 249 7.59 20.25 -18.26
C ASN A 249 7.54 18.80 -17.80
N VAL A 250 8.06 17.93 -18.67
CA VAL A 250 8.29 16.51 -18.37
C VAL A 250 9.73 16.22 -18.74
N PHE A 251 10.47 15.63 -17.81
CA PHE A 251 11.88 15.33 -17.97
C PHE A 251 12.10 13.83 -17.97
N VAL A 252 12.98 13.35 -18.86
CA VAL A 252 13.48 11.98 -18.88
C VAL A 252 14.99 12.05 -18.65
N ASP A 253 15.48 11.42 -17.57
CA ASP A 253 16.89 11.51 -17.12
C ASP A 253 17.40 12.97 -17.08
N GLY A 254 16.54 13.89 -16.64
CA GLY A 254 16.86 15.32 -16.53
C GLY A 254 16.73 16.13 -17.82
N VAL A 255 16.45 15.49 -18.97
CA VAL A 255 16.26 16.16 -20.26
C VAL A 255 14.78 16.42 -20.53
N LEU A 256 14.44 17.66 -20.85
CA LEU A 256 13.08 18.06 -21.21
C LEU A 256 12.64 17.35 -22.51
N ILE A 257 11.42 16.79 -22.52
CA ILE A 257 10.89 16.08 -23.69
C ILE A 257 9.88 16.92 -24.50
N SER A 258 9.75 16.58 -25.79
CA SER A 258 8.69 17.07 -26.66
C SER A 258 7.35 16.34 -26.42
N ASN A 259 6.31 16.73 -27.14
CA ASN A 259 4.98 16.12 -27.00
C ASN A 259 4.87 14.76 -27.70
N ASP A 260 5.56 14.57 -28.82
CA ASP A 260 5.46 13.36 -29.63
C ASP A 260 5.80 12.08 -28.86
N LEU A 261 5.15 10.98 -29.25
CA LEU A 261 5.49 9.65 -28.75
C LEU A 261 6.94 9.31 -29.10
N LYS A 262 7.72 9.03 -28.07
CA LYS A 262 9.12 8.61 -28.19
C LYS A 262 9.39 7.42 -27.30
N SER A 263 10.33 6.58 -27.74
CA SER A 263 10.91 5.53 -26.91
C SER A 263 12.13 6.08 -26.19
N TYR A 264 12.27 5.74 -24.91
CA TYR A 264 13.38 6.10 -24.06
C TYR A 264 13.92 4.86 -23.37
N THR A 265 15.22 4.83 -23.12
CA THR A 265 15.84 3.87 -22.21
C THR A 265 16.44 4.66 -21.06
N CYS A 266 15.71 4.77 -19.95
CA CYS A 266 15.99 5.72 -18.89
C CYS A 266 15.86 5.11 -17.50
N SER A 267 16.25 5.88 -16.48
CA SER A 267 16.09 5.52 -15.07
C SER A 267 15.14 6.47 -14.35
N ARG A 268 14.89 7.66 -14.88
CA ARG A 268 14.13 8.71 -14.19
C ARG A 268 13.15 9.40 -15.11
N ILE A 269 11.95 9.63 -14.61
CA ILE A 269 10.97 10.54 -15.21
C ILE A 269 10.53 11.52 -14.12
N PHE A 270 10.46 12.81 -14.46
CA PHE A 270 9.88 13.82 -13.57
C PHE A 270 8.82 14.60 -14.32
N ILE A 271 7.64 14.69 -13.71
CA ILE A 271 6.51 15.48 -14.22
C ILE A 271 6.35 16.63 -13.25
N GLU A 272 6.64 17.84 -13.72
CA GLU A 272 6.52 19.06 -12.93
C GLU A 272 5.05 19.35 -12.63
N GLY A 273 4.69 19.57 -11.37
CA GLY A 273 3.34 19.95 -10.96
C GLY A 273 3.06 21.44 -11.19
N THR A 274 1.78 21.83 -11.08
CA THR A 274 1.36 23.24 -11.19
C THR A 274 1.39 24.02 -9.88
N GLY A 275 1.66 23.33 -8.77
CA GLY A 275 1.58 23.88 -7.43
C GLY A 275 2.54 23.21 -6.47
N VAL A 276 2.50 23.66 -5.22
CA VAL A 276 3.32 23.09 -4.15
C VAL A 276 2.94 21.62 -3.96
N ASN A 277 3.95 20.76 -4.01
CA ASN A 277 3.84 19.31 -3.81
C ASN A 277 2.98 18.55 -4.84
N ASP A 278 2.79 19.11 -6.04
CA ASP A 278 2.02 18.49 -7.13
C ASP A 278 2.86 17.71 -8.16
N SER A 279 4.17 17.85 -8.08
CA SER A 279 5.08 17.11 -8.95
C SER A 279 5.11 15.63 -8.59
N VAL A 280 5.33 14.79 -9.60
CA VAL A 280 5.49 13.35 -9.42
C VAL A 280 6.72 12.88 -10.18
N GLY A 281 7.55 12.14 -9.46
CA GLY A 281 8.74 11.50 -9.99
C GLY A 281 8.57 9.99 -10.10
N TYR A 282 9.24 9.38 -11.08
CA TYR A 282 9.35 7.94 -11.26
C TYR A 282 10.83 7.57 -11.34
N ILE A 283 11.25 6.60 -10.54
CA ILE A 283 12.61 6.06 -10.53
C ILE A 283 12.52 4.58 -10.88
N PHE A 284 13.04 4.19 -12.03
CA PHE A 284 13.15 2.79 -12.44
C PHE A 284 14.43 2.21 -11.86
N LEU A 285 14.31 1.12 -11.09
CA LEU A 285 15.45 0.51 -10.39
C LEU A 285 16.41 -0.19 -11.36
N ASN A 286 15.89 -0.64 -12.50
CA ASN A 286 16.69 -0.98 -13.67
C ASN A 286 16.46 0.06 -14.76
N LYS A 287 17.50 0.34 -15.55
CA LYS A 287 17.33 1.15 -16.77
C LYS A 287 16.30 0.47 -17.68
N THR A 288 15.20 1.16 -17.94
CA THR A 288 13.99 0.57 -18.53
C THR A 288 13.72 1.20 -19.88
N LYS A 289 13.48 0.36 -20.90
CA LYS A 289 12.94 0.81 -22.18
C LYS A 289 11.45 1.07 -22.02
N LEU A 290 11.01 2.28 -22.30
CA LEU A 290 9.62 2.72 -22.18
C LEU A 290 9.23 3.64 -23.31
N PHE A 291 7.93 3.92 -23.41
CA PHE A 291 7.34 4.88 -24.31
C PHE A 291 6.68 5.98 -23.50
N LEU A 292 6.78 7.22 -23.97
CA LEU A 292 6.21 8.39 -23.29
C LEU A 292 5.75 9.41 -24.34
N LYS A 293 4.57 9.99 -24.13
CA LYS A 293 4.00 11.07 -24.95
C LYS A 293 3.23 12.08 -24.10
N LYS A 294 3.03 13.28 -24.66
CA LYS A 294 2.04 14.25 -24.20
C LYS A 294 1.05 14.56 -25.32
N GLU A 295 -0.25 14.54 -25.04
CA GLU A 295 -1.27 14.80 -26.07
C GLU A 295 -2.54 15.42 -25.49
N LEU A 296 -3.24 16.22 -26.30
CA LEU A 296 -4.62 16.62 -26.04
C LEU A 296 -5.53 15.46 -26.48
N ARG A 297 -6.42 15.03 -25.59
CA ARG A 297 -7.48 14.08 -25.91
C ARG A 297 -8.83 14.76 -25.83
N ILE A 298 -9.68 14.45 -26.80
CA ILE A 298 -11.07 14.91 -26.88
C ILE A 298 -11.94 13.66 -26.74
N GLY A 299 -12.98 13.76 -25.91
CA GLY A 299 -13.96 12.71 -25.73
C GLY A 299 -15.34 13.28 -25.43
N ASP A 300 -16.34 12.42 -25.39
CA ASP A 300 -17.70 12.78 -25.01
C ASP A 300 -18.22 11.77 -23.98
N TRP A 301 -18.96 12.28 -22.99
CA TRP A 301 -19.58 11.44 -21.97
C TRP A 301 -20.51 10.36 -22.55
N ASN A 302 -21.08 10.56 -23.74
CA ASN A 302 -21.93 9.58 -24.41
C ASN A 302 -21.16 8.36 -24.97
N GLN A 303 -19.82 8.45 -25.06
CA GLN A 303 -18.97 7.35 -25.51
C GLN A 303 -18.77 6.30 -24.41
N ILE A 304 -18.94 6.70 -23.14
CA ILE A 304 -18.68 5.84 -21.98
C ILE A 304 -19.93 5.54 -21.16
N GLY A 305 -21.04 6.23 -21.40
CA GLY A 305 -22.24 6.17 -20.58
C GLY A 305 -23.46 6.82 -21.24
N THR A 306 -24.44 7.18 -20.40
CA THR A 306 -25.72 7.76 -20.84
C THR A 306 -25.77 9.28 -20.79
N SER A 307 -24.80 9.92 -20.13
CA SER A 307 -24.63 11.38 -20.13
C SER A 307 -24.07 11.87 -21.48
N SER A 308 -24.12 13.17 -21.75
CA SER A 308 -23.53 13.78 -22.95
C SER A 308 -22.69 15.02 -22.66
N GLY A 309 -21.79 15.34 -23.58
CA GLY A 309 -21.08 16.60 -23.66
C GLY A 309 -19.60 16.41 -23.96
N ALA A 310 -19.15 17.02 -25.05
CA ALA A 310 -17.77 17.00 -25.47
C ALA A 310 -16.87 17.72 -24.45
N VAL A 311 -15.74 17.11 -24.16
CA VAL A 311 -14.74 17.55 -23.19
C VAL A 311 -13.34 17.23 -23.70
N GLN A 312 -12.36 17.97 -23.24
CA GLN A 312 -10.97 17.76 -23.63
C GLN A 312 -10.03 17.91 -22.44
N ARG A 313 -8.94 17.12 -22.45
CA ARG A 313 -7.91 17.12 -21.41
C ARG A 313 -6.54 16.84 -22.01
N ASN A 314 -5.51 17.40 -21.40
CA ASN A 314 -4.12 17.14 -21.77
C ASN A 314 -3.60 16.00 -20.91
N TYR A 315 -2.84 15.08 -21.50
CA TYR A 315 -2.29 13.93 -20.79
C TYR A 315 -0.80 13.80 -21.02
N VAL A 316 -0.10 13.31 -19.99
CA VAL A 316 1.15 12.57 -20.14
C VAL A 316 0.84 11.08 -19.96
N THR A 317 1.30 10.27 -20.91
CA THR A 317 1.07 8.83 -20.90
C THR A 317 2.36 8.09 -21.17
N GLY A 318 2.67 7.13 -20.32
CA GLY A 318 3.88 6.32 -20.43
C GLY A 318 3.66 4.88 -20.00
N TYR A 319 4.24 3.98 -20.80
CA TYR A 319 4.08 2.53 -20.65
C TYR A 319 5.34 1.78 -21.10
N VAL A 320 5.45 0.53 -20.65
CA VAL A 320 6.43 -0.46 -21.11
C VAL A 320 5.70 -1.52 -21.92
N GLU A 321 6.31 -2.00 -23.01
CA GLU A 321 5.76 -3.07 -23.85
C GLU A 321 6.40 -4.42 -23.51
N GLY A 322 5.60 -5.48 -23.54
CA GLY A 322 6.04 -6.87 -23.37
C GLY A 322 5.28 -7.81 -24.32
N ASN A 323 5.85 -8.99 -24.56
CA ASN A 323 5.26 -10.03 -25.43
C ASN A 323 5.44 -11.46 -24.88
N SER A 324 6.02 -11.56 -23.69
CA SER A 324 6.37 -12.81 -23.00
C SER A 324 6.51 -12.51 -21.51
N SER A 325 7.58 -12.95 -20.85
CA SER A 325 7.85 -12.62 -19.45
C SER A 325 8.45 -11.21 -19.32
N MET A 326 7.94 -10.41 -18.38
CA MET A 326 8.50 -9.10 -18.04
C MET A 326 8.53 -8.89 -16.54
N GLN A 327 9.65 -8.36 -16.07
CA GLN A 327 9.80 -7.85 -14.71
C GLN A 327 9.90 -6.33 -14.77
N LEU A 328 9.10 -5.64 -13.95
CA LEU A 328 9.07 -4.19 -13.85
C LEU A 328 9.20 -3.77 -12.39
N GLN A 329 10.11 -2.83 -12.13
CA GLN A 329 10.37 -2.31 -10.81
C GLN A 329 10.63 -0.81 -10.86
N TYR A 330 9.79 -0.04 -10.18
CA TYR A 330 9.92 1.41 -10.12
C TYR A 330 9.38 1.99 -8.82
N VAL A 331 9.82 3.19 -8.49
CA VAL A 331 9.39 3.96 -7.32
C VAL A 331 8.71 5.23 -7.80
N ILE A 332 7.54 5.49 -7.28
CA ILE A 332 6.81 6.74 -7.48
C ILE A 332 7.12 7.63 -6.28
N VAL A 333 7.62 8.83 -6.55
CA VAL A 333 8.01 9.82 -5.53
C VAL A 333 7.07 11.00 -5.61
N PHE A 334 6.53 11.42 -4.46
CA PHE A 334 5.56 12.50 -4.36
C PHE A 334 6.13 13.69 -3.61
N GLY A 335 5.60 14.89 -3.89
CA GLY A 335 5.83 16.07 -3.07
C GLY A 335 7.26 16.58 -3.06
N CYS A 336 8.02 16.34 -4.13
CA CYS A 336 9.36 16.90 -4.33
C CYS A 336 9.39 17.82 -5.55
N ASN A 337 10.12 18.93 -5.45
CA ASN A 337 10.46 19.75 -6.62
C ASN A 337 11.54 19.06 -7.47
N LYS A 338 11.87 19.64 -8.62
CA LYS A 338 12.83 19.04 -9.56
C LYS A 338 14.22 18.84 -8.93
N THR A 339 14.71 19.82 -8.18
CA THR A 339 16.03 19.75 -7.52
C THR A 339 16.07 18.68 -6.44
N GLU A 340 15.04 18.60 -5.60
CA GLU A 340 14.88 17.55 -4.60
C GLU A 340 14.79 16.17 -5.25
N PHE A 341 14.02 16.05 -6.34
CA PHE A 341 13.92 14.81 -7.09
C PHE A 341 15.26 14.42 -7.71
N ASP A 342 16.03 15.34 -8.28
CA ASP A 342 17.35 15.02 -8.86
C ASP A 342 18.34 14.49 -7.82
N LEU A 343 18.22 14.94 -6.56
CA LEU A 343 19.03 14.46 -5.44
C LEU A 343 18.53 13.14 -4.86
N PHE A 344 17.27 12.76 -5.12
CA PHE A 344 16.63 11.58 -4.56
C PHE A 344 17.28 10.29 -5.06
N LYS A 345 17.87 9.55 -4.11
CA LYS A 345 18.61 8.30 -4.37
C LYS A 345 17.66 7.11 -4.41
N GLY A 346 17.84 6.24 -5.41
CA GLY A 346 17.06 5.01 -5.57
C GLY A 346 17.67 3.79 -4.88
N ASP A 347 18.92 3.87 -4.43
CA ASP A 347 19.67 2.78 -3.78
C ASP A 347 19.11 2.36 -2.41
N GLN A 348 18.35 3.26 -1.78
CA GLN A 348 17.56 2.98 -0.59
C GLN A 348 16.39 2.00 -0.85
N TYR A 349 16.10 1.64 -2.11
CA TYR A 349 15.11 0.62 -2.49
C TYR A 349 15.81 -0.57 -3.12
N GLN A 350 15.67 -1.74 -2.49
CA GLN A 350 16.33 -2.96 -2.95
C GLN A 350 15.27 -4.04 -3.17
N VAL A 351 15.23 -4.62 -4.38
CA VAL A 351 14.49 -5.85 -4.63
C VAL A 351 15.39 -7.03 -4.28
N ILE A 352 15.02 -7.74 -3.21
CA ILE A 352 15.75 -8.91 -2.71
C ILE A 352 15.35 -10.15 -3.49
N THR A 353 14.06 -10.27 -3.86
CA THR A 353 13.55 -11.39 -4.64
C THR A 353 12.38 -10.92 -5.50
N GLN A 354 12.38 -11.32 -6.76
CA GLN A 354 11.28 -11.11 -7.68
C GLN A 354 11.12 -12.35 -8.57
N ASN A 355 10.09 -13.14 -8.29
CA ASN A 355 9.74 -14.32 -9.07
C ASN A 355 8.23 -14.61 -8.98
N ASN A 356 7.79 -15.74 -9.53
CA ASN A 356 6.39 -16.17 -9.53
C ASN A 356 5.89 -16.72 -8.18
N GLN A 357 6.77 -16.85 -7.18
CA GLN A 357 6.40 -17.28 -5.82
C GLN A 357 6.28 -16.09 -4.88
N MET A 358 7.17 -15.10 -4.98
CA MET A 358 7.21 -13.97 -4.07
C MET A 358 7.91 -12.72 -4.63
N HIS A 359 7.48 -11.58 -4.11
CA HIS A 359 8.20 -10.32 -4.20
C HIS A 359 8.69 -9.92 -2.81
N VAL A 360 9.98 -9.65 -2.67
CA VAL A 360 10.61 -9.24 -1.41
C VAL A 360 11.47 -8.03 -1.64
N ILE A 361 11.28 -7.01 -0.81
CA ILE A 361 12.04 -5.76 -0.86
C ILE A 361 12.67 -5.44 0.49
N ARG A 362 13.73 -4.64 0.43
CA ARG A 362 14.27 -3.90 1.58
C ARG A 362 14.27 -2.43 1.23
N HIS A 363 13.82 -1.60 2.18
CA HIS A 363 13.86 -0.15 2.09
C HIS A 363 14.41 0.45 3.37
N VAL A 364 15.17 1.54 3.27
CA VAL A 364 15.66 2.29 4.43
C VAL A 364 15.29 3.76 4.25
N GLU A 365 14.54 4.32 5.20
CA GLU A 365 14.24 5.75 5.28
C GLU A 365 14.31 6.20 6.75
N ASN A 366 14.87 7.39 7.01
CA ASN A 366 14.94 7.99 8.36
C ASN A 366 15.52 7.06 9.44
N ASN A 367 16.58 6.31 9.12
CA ASN A 367 17.20 5.28 9.99
C ASN A 367 16.27 4.13 10.40
N VAL A 368 15.15 3.96 9.73
CA VAL A 368 14.23 2.83 9.88
C VAL A 368 14.40 1.92 8.68
N MET A 369 14.61 0.62 8.92
CA MET A 369 14.64 -0.36 7.87
C MET A 369 13.31 -1.12 7.78
N TYR A 370 12.81 -1.26 6.57
CA TYR A 370 11.66 -2.06 6.21
C TYR A 370 12.11 -3.25 5.38
N GLU A 371 11.68 -4.45 5.78
CA GLU A 371 11.71 -5.64 4.93
C GLU A 371 10.28 -6.11 4.72
N ALA A 372 9.86 -6.16 3.46
CA ALA A 372 8.47 -6.43 3.11
C ALA A 372 8.37 -7.50 2.04
N ALA A 373 7.33 -8.33 2.13
CA ALA A 373 7.13 -9.44 1.22
C ALA A 373 5.65 -9.66 0.89
N ASN A 374 5.37 -10.03 -0.36
CA ASN A 374 4.16 -10.76 -0.73
C ASN A 374 4.57 -12.14 -1.22
N ILE A 375 4.06 -13.18 -0.58
CA ILE A 375 4.31 -14.58 -0.88
C ILE A 375 3.03 -15.15 -1.49
N PHE A 376 3.01 -15.27 -2.81
CA PHE A 376 1.81 -15.51 -3.62
C PHE A 376 1.48 -17.00 -3.79
N ASN A 377 2.50 -17.82 -4.05
CA ASN A 377 2.35 -19.21 -4.49
C ASN A 377 3.39 -20.11 -3.83
N LEU A 378 3.28 -20.24 -2.51
CA LEU A 378 4.12 -21.16 -1.76
C LEU A 378 3.51 -22.57 -1.81
N SER A 379 4.28 -23.57 -2.26
CA SER A 379 3.81 -24.95 -2.34
C SER A 379 3.61 -25.56 -0.95
N THR A 380 2.74 -26.57 -0.85
CA THR A 380 2.57 -27.36 0.37
C THR A 380 3.92 -27.89 0.87
N ASN A 381 4.18 -27.79 2.17
CA ASN A 381 5.45 -28.16 2.82
C ASN A 381 6.68 -27.32 2.45
N GLN A 382 6.53 -26.28 1.62
CA GLN A 382 7.60 -25.30 1.41
C GLN A 382 7.56 -24.25 2.53
N SER A 383 8.72 -23.71 2.87
CA SER A 383 8.83 -22.51 3.70
C SER A 383 9.85 -21.55 3.10
N VAL A 384 9.67 -20.26 3.35
CA VAL A 384 10.59 -19.20 2.95
C VAL A 384 10.99 -18.38 4.18
N ASN A 385 12.20 -17.83 4.15
CA ASN A 385 12.67 -16.93 5.20
C ASN A 385 12.57 -15.49 4.72
N ILE A 386 11.80 -14.68 5.45
CA ILE A 386 11.81 -13.21 5.32
C ILE A 386 12.51 -12.69 6.57
N SER A 387 13.75 -12.22 6.41
CA SER A 387 14.66 -12.01 7.53
C SER A 387 14.82 -13.29 8.37
N LYS A 388 14.57 -13.21 9.68
CA LYS A 388 14.57 -14.33 10.62
C LYS A 388 13.19 -14.98 10.80
N ILE A 389 12.21 -14.63 9.97
CA ILE A 389 10.85 -15.18 10.04
C ILE A 389 10.70 -16.25 8.97
N GLN A 390 10.52 -17.49 9.38
CA GLN A 390 10.17 -18.59 8.51
C GLN A 390 8.66 -18.63 8.32
N ILE A 391 8.20 -18.64 7.06
CA ILE A 391 6.78 -18.60 6.70
C ILE A 391 6.49 -19.79 5.78
N SER A 392 5.45 -20.55 6.11
CA SER A 392 5.04 -21.77 5.39
C SER A 392 3.64 -21.66 4.76
N SER A 393 3.20 -20.43 4.50
CA SER A 393 1.91 -20.11 3.89
C SER A 393 2.02 -18.91 2.96
N ASN A 394 1.03 -18.74 2.08
CA ASN A 394 0.85 -17.47 1.36
C ASN A 394 0.60 -16.36 2.39
N ALA A 395 1.33 -15.26 2.29
CA ALA A 395 1.25 -14.19 3.28
C ALA A 395 1.70 -12.85 2.70
N SER A 396 1.16 -11.77 3.25
CA SER A 396 1.77 -10.44 3.14
C SER A 396 2.47 -10.12 4.46
N VAL A 397 3.70 -9.62 4.38
CA VAL A 397 4.60 -9.44 5.52
C VAL A 397 5.23 -8.06 5.46
N LEU A 398 5.26 -7.38 6.60
CA LEU A 398 5.95 -6.11 6.78
C LEU A 398 6.72 -6.15 8.09
N ILE A 399 8.05 -6.06 8.00
CA ILE A 399 8.96 -5.98 9.13
C ILE A 399 9.52 -4.57 9.17
N ARG A 400 9.32 -3.87 10.29
CA ARG A 400 9.91 -2.57 10.59
C ARG A 400 10.97 -2.76 11.67
N LYS A 401 12.22 -2.37 11.38
CA LYS A 401 13.35 -2.44 12.30
C LYS A 401 13.85 -1.02 12.59
N ALA A 402 13.65 -0.59 13.83
CA ALA A 402 14.15 0.67 14.37
C ALA A 402 14.80 0.38 15.75
N ASP A 403 14.36 1.07 16.81
CA ASP A 403 14.64 0.72 18.21
C ASP A 403 14.07 -0.65 18.60
N LYS A 404 12.97 -1.04 17.96
CA LYS A 404 12.28 -2.32 18.13
C LYS A 404 12.07 -2.99 16.78
N ILE A 405 11.83 -4.30 16.81
CA ILE A 405 11.37 -5.04 15.64
C ILE A 405 9.84 -5.16 15.75
N GLN A 406 9.15 -4.63 14.76
CA GLN A 406 7.70 -4.75 14.64
C GLN A 406 7.39 -5.53 13.37
N ILE A 407 6.48 -6.48 13.48
CA ILE A 407 6.12 -7.38 12.39
C ILE A 407 4.62 -7.27 12.19
N SER A 408 4.18 -7.13 10.94
CA SER A 408 2.79 -7.24 10.55
C SER A 408 2.64 -8.32 9.50
N ILE A 409 1.70 -9.24 9.70
CA ILE A 409 1.44 -10.36 8.79
C ILE A 409 -0.08 -10.50 8.58
N SER A 410 -0.48 -10.82 7.36
CA SER A 410 -1.88 -11.13 7.02
C SER A 410 -1.97 -12.26 5.98
N ASP A 411 -3.18 -12.82 5.82
CA ASP A 411 -3.56 -13.68 4.70
C ASP A 411 -4.39 -12.88 3.67
N PRO A 412 -3.78 -12.39 2.57
CA PRO A 412 -4.53 -11.75 1.49
C PRO A 412 -5.49 -12.69 0.76
N THR A 413 -5.28 -14.01 0.84
CA THR A 413 -6.15 -14.98 0.16
C THR A 413 -7.53 -15.07 0.81
N GLN A 414 -7.59 -14.87 2.14
CA GLN A 414 -8.79 -15.04 2.96
C GLN A 414 -9.42 -16.44 2.82
N LYS A 415 -8.56 -17.44 2.58
CA LYS A 415 -8.94 -18.85 2.43
C LYS A 415 -8.29 -19.72 3.50
N GLN A 416 -7.31 -19.20 4.22
CA GLN A 416 -6.52 -19.99 5.16
C GLN A 416 -7.19 -19.99 6.54
N ASN A 417 -7.34 -21.18 7.12
CA ASN A 417 -7.80 -21.32 8.50
C ASN A 417 -6.70 -20.92 9.50
N LEU A 418 -5.43 -21.13 9.14
CA LEU A 418 -4.26 -20.85 9.95
C LEU A 418 -3.14 -20.29 9.08
N LEU A 419 -2.51 -19.21 9.55
CA LEU A 419 -1.24 -18.71 9.02
C LEU A 419 -0.13 -19.11 10.01
N ASN A 420 0.81 -19.93 9.54
CA ASN A 420 1.91 -20.44 10.35
C ASN A 420 3.20 -19.68 10.03
N TYR A 421 3.84 -19.16 11.07
CA TYR A 421 5.17 -18.57 10.99
C TYR A 421 5.98 -18.87 12.25
N THR A 422 7.29 -18.95 12.08
CA THR A 422 8.25 -19.16 13.17
C THR A 422 9.26 -18.05 13.15
N ILE A 423 9.54 -17.46 14.32
CA ILE A 423 10.59 -16.44 14.44
C ILE A 423 11.83 -17.12 15.00
N ASN A 424 12.85 -17.25 14.17
CA ASN A 424 14.13 -17.88 14.51
C ASN A 424 15.07 -16.85 15.14
N ASP A 425 14.69 -16.34 16.31
CA ASP A 425 15.50 -15.37 17.04
C ASP A 425 15.29 -15.46 18.56
N GLN A 426 16.30 -15.05 19.33
CA GLN A 426 16.17 -14.90 20.79
C GLN A 426 15.48 -13.57 21.09
N ILE A 427 14.15 -13.60 21.13
CA ILE A 427 13.33 -12.38 21.22
C ILE A 427 12.34 -12.42 22.37
N GLN A 428 12.17 -11.28 23.03
CA GLN A 428 11.07 -11.08 23.97
C GLN A 428 9.88 -10.49 23.19
N VAL A 429 8.81 -11.27 23.07
CA VAL A 429 7.53 -10.77 22.56
C VAL A 429 6.90 -9.91 23.66
N VAL A 430 6.67 -8.64 23.35
CA VAL A 430 6.15 -7.67 24.33
C VAL A 430 4.66 -7.41 24.14
N ASN A 431 4.18 -7.46 22.89
CA ASN A 431 2.78 -7.28 22.59
C ASN A 431 2.39 -8.00 21.31
N VAL A 432 1.19 -8.58 21.30
CA VAL A 432 0.53 -9.13 20.10
C VAL A 432 -0.84 -8.46 20.01
N THR A 433 -1.06 -7.73 18.93
CA THR A 433 -2.31 -7.02 18.67
C THR A 433 -2.95 -7.54 17.39
N GLY A 434 -4.20 -7.98 17.47
CA GLY A 434 -4.99 -8.55 16.38
C GLY A 434 -6.36 -9.03 16.89
N LEU A 435 -7.25 -9.45 16.00
CA LEU A 435 -8.51 -10.08 16.41
C LEU A 435 -8.26 -11.38 17.19
N ALA A 436 -9.22 -11.73 18.07
CA ALA A 436 -9.19 -12.94 18.89
C ALA A 436 -8.76 -14.17 18.09
N GLY A 437 -7.67 -14.83 18.51
CA GLY A 437 -7.15 -16.04 17.87
C GLY A 437 -5.63 -16.07 17.61
N ALA A 438 -4.89 -14.99 17.90
CA ALA A 438 -3.43 -15.06 17.94
C ALA A 438 -2.98 -15.76 19.23
N SER A 439 -2.26 -16.86 19.12
CA SER A 439 -1.62 -17.52 20.26
C SER A 439 -0.11 -17.61 20.05
N VAL A 440 0.63 -17.15 21.06
CA VAL A 440 2.08 -17.36 21.18
C VAL A 440 2.27 -18.71 21.85
N VAL A 441 2.85 -19.68 21.15
CA VAL A 441 3.24 -20.96 21.74
C VAL A 441 4.74 -20.88 22.01
N ASN A 442 5.09 -20.51 23.25
CA ASN A 442 6.47 -20.55 23.73
C ASN A 442 6.82 -21.99 24.11
N GLU A 443 7.44 -22.73 23.19
CA GLU A 443 8.24 -23.90 23.54
C GLU A 443 9.70 -23.49 23.43
N HIS A 444 10.48 -23.75 24.48
CA HIS A 444 11.84 -23.24 24.71
C HIS A 444 12.69 -22.95 23.44
N ALA A 445 13.20 -21.72 23.38
CA ALA A 445 14.13 -21.16 22.38
C ALA A 445 13.63 -20.98 20.93
N ILE A 446 12.40 -21.40 20.59
CA ILE A 446 11.78 -21.17 19.29
C ILE A 446 10.31 -20.75 19.48
N ASN A 447 10.01 -19.47 19.26
CA ASN A 447 8.64 -18.98 19.38
C ASN A 447 7.84 -19.39 18.12
N ARG A 448 6.96 -20.39 18.25
CA ARG A 448 5.99 -20.75 17.22
C ARG A 448 4.71 -19.97 17.45
N ASN A 449 4.33 -19.12 16.51
CA ASN A 449 3.10 -18.35 16.61
C ASN A 449 2.08 -18.89 15.61
N LYS A 450 0.83 -19.01 16.07
CA LYS A 450 -0.31 -19.34 15.23
C LYS A 450 -1.28 -18.17 15.23
N CYS A 451 -1.77 -17.81 14.05
CA CYS A 451 -2.91 -16.92 13.92
C CYS A 451 -4.16 -17.71 13.53
N GLY A 452 -5.23 -17.61 14.33
CA GLY A 452 -6.56 -18.15 14.07
C GLY A 452 -7.41 -17.31 13.12
N ALA A 453 -8.73 -17.51 13.17
CA ALA A 453 -9.74 -17.01 12.22
C ALA A 453 -9.69 -15.50 11.90
N GLY A 454 -9.09 -14.66 12.75
CA GLY A 454 -8.88 -13.23 12.49
C GLY A 454 -8.01 -12.94 11.25
N CYS A 455 -6.97 -13.76 10.96
CA CYS A 455 -6.17 -13.59 9.75
C CYS A 455 -6.95 -13.95 8.47
N ALA A 456 -7.91 -14.88 8.57
CA ALA A 456 -8.69 -15.40 7.45
C ALA A 456 -9.62 -14.35 6.80
N ALA A 457 -9.92 -13.23 7.47
CA ALA A 457 -10.70 -12.13 6.90
C ALA A 457 -9.82 -11.05 6.23
N GLY A 458 -8.51 -11.30 6.08
CA GLY A 458 -7.58 -10.35 5.49
C GLY A 458 -7.24 -9.19 6.43
N ILE A 459 -7.27 -9.44 7.74
CA ILE A 459 -6.91 -8.48 8.79
C ILE A 459 -5.45 -8.72 9.18
N SER A 460 -4.72 -7.65 9.49
CA SER A 460 -3.31 -7.75 9.89
C SER A 460 -3.18 -8.09 11.36
N ILE A 461 -2.19 -8.91 11.68
CA ILE A 461 -1.72 -9.10 13.06
C ILE A 461 -0.37 -8.44 13.19
N ALA A 462 -0.28 -7.53 14.16
CA ALA A 462 0.96 -6.88 14.51
C ALA A 462 1.55 -7.50 15.78
N VAL A 463 2.84 -7.83 15.72
CA VAL A 463 3.63 -8.35 16.85
C VAL A 463 4.77 -7.38 17.10
N ILE A 464 4.91 -6.94 18.36
CA ILE A 464 6.00 -6.08 18.82
C ILE A 464 6.99 -6.92 19.59
N ILE A 465 8.25 -6.84 19.17
CA ILE A 465 9.37 -7.57 19.72
C ILE A 465 10.43 -6.59 20.22
N ILE A 466 10.92 -6.82 21.44
CA ILE A 466 12.12 -6.17 21.94
C ILE A 466 13.27 -7.17 21.79
N VAL A 467 14.31 -6.76 21.08
CA VAL A 467 15.57 -7.50 21.02
C VAL A 467 16.29 -7.24 22.34
N ILE A 468 16.41 -8.27 23.18
CA ILE A 468 17.33 -8.22 24.32
C ILE A 468 18.73 -8.40 23.73
N CYS A 469 19.48 -7.31 23.60
CA CYS A 469 20.93 -7.43 23.46
C CYS A 469 21.51 -7.87 24.82
N ALA A 470 21.64 -9.17 25.03
CA ALA A 470 22.54 -9.75 26.02
C ALA A 470 23.49 -10.65 25.22
N VAL A 471 24.82 -10.48 25.22
CA VAL A 471 25.74 -10.09 26.28
C VAL A 471 26.96 -9.43 25.62
N ILE A 472 27.38 -8.22 26.05
CA ILE A 472 28.79 -7.84 25.89
C ILE A 472 29.57 -8.80 26.76
N ALA A 473 30.31 -9.70 26.11
CA ALA A 473 31.31 -10.54 26.74
C ALA A 473 32.39 -9.63 27.35
N GLY A 474 32.16 -9.21 28.59
CA GLY A 474 33.19 -8.63 29.45
C GLY A 474 34.05 -9.75 29.99
N LEU A 475 35.10 -10.10 29.25
CA LEU A 475 36.30 -10.73 29.80
C LEU A 475 36.75 -9.95 31.04
N TYR A 476 36.52 -10.49 32.24
CA TYR A 476 37.35 -10.17 33.39
C TYR A 476 38.08 -11.43 33.81
N PHE A 477 39.38 -11.42 33.51
CA PHE A 477 40.37 -12.38 33.94
C PHE A 477 40.34 -12.56 35.46
N TYR A 478 40.37 -13.82 35.89
CA TYR A 478 40.79 -14.22 37.22
C TYR A 478 42.23 -13.70 37.45
N LYS A 479 42.41 -12.78 38.41
CA LYS A 479 43.72 -12.53 39.02
C LYS A 479 43.58 -12.60 40.54
N ARG A 480 43.90 -13.78 41.07
CA ARG A 480 44.25 -14.00 42.48
C ARG A 480 45.32 -12.98 42.88
N LYS A 481 45.04 -12.21 43.93
CA LYS A 481 46.06 -11.65 44.83
C LYS A 481 45.58 -11.86 46.26
N CYS A 482 46.35 -12.66 47.00
CA CYS A 482 46.29 -12.76 48.45
C CYS A 482 46.64 -11.41 49.08
N SER A 483 45.91 -11.01 50.14
CA SER A 483 46.48 -10.57 51.44
C SER A 483 45.42 -9.90 52.32
N ASN A 484 45.52 -10.17 53.63
CA ASN A 484 44.93 -9.51 54.82
C ASN A 484 43.61 -10.14 55.32
N ILE A 485 43.61 -10.93 56.41
CA ILE A 485 43.73 -10.55 57.86
C ILE A 485 42.52 -9.64 58.21
N THR A 486 41.54 -9.97 59.06
CA THR A 486 41.57 -10.50 60.43
C THR A 486 40.13 -10.88 60.88
N THR A 487 40.08 -11.71 61.94
CA THR A 487 39.12 -11.72 63.07
C THR A 487 37.68 -12.24 62.92
N GLN A 488 37.46 -13.32 63.68
CA GLN A 488 36.39 -13.54 64.68
C GLN A 488 34.96 -13.77 64.13
N SER A 489 34.14 -14.69 64.63
CA SER A 489 34.24 -15.60 65.76
C SER A 489 33.04 -16.56 65.78
N LYS A 490 33.28 -17.76 66.33
CA LYS A 490 32.38 -18.62 67.12
C LYS A 490 31.34 -19.54 66.43
N PRO A 491 31.02 -20.68 67.11
CA PRO A 491 30.74 -21.97 66.47
C PRO A 491 29.43 -22.63 66.98
N LYS A 492 29.27 -23.94 66.69
CA LYS A 492 28.36 -24.97 67.27
C LYS A 492 27.20 -25.36 66.34
N ASN A 493 26.82 -26.62 66.10
CA ASN A 493 26.99 -27.95 66.73
C ASN A 493 27.04 -29.02 65.61
N ILE A 494 27.97 -29.98 65.54
CA ILE A 494 28.04 -31.31 66.21
C ILE A 494 26.74 -32.14 66.21
N LYS A 495 26.74 -33.22 65.39
CA LYS A 495 26.30 -34.60 65.66
C LYS A 495 26.79 -35.46 64.47
N SER A 496 27.95 -36.11 64.52
CA SER A 496 28.26 -37.43 65.11
C SER A 496 27.53 -38.62 64.46
N THR A 497 28.20 -39.26 63.49
CA THR A 497 28.22 -40.72 63.34
C THR A 497 29.62 -41.13 62.88
N LYS A 498 30.28 -41.96 63.70
CA LYS A 498 31.55 -42.63 63.43
C LYS A 498 31.29 -43.98 62.73
N ASN A 499 32.26 -44.38 61.90
CA ASN A 499 32.75 -45.75 61.59
C ASN A 499 33.02 -45.85 60.07
N GLY A 500 34.21 -46.22 59.56
CA GLY A 500 35.47 -46.58 60.19
C GLY A 500 36.64 -46.51 59.18
N MET A 501 37.84 -46.42 59.77
CA MET A 501 39.11 -47.07 59.37
C MET A 501 39.65 -46.93 57.92
N GLN A 502 40.74 -46.17 57.76
CA GLN A 502 42.15 -46.63 57.51
C GLN A 502 42.42 -46.88 56.01
N ALA A 503 43.55 -46.55 55.38
CA ALA A 503 44.81 -45.86 55.69
C ALA A 503 45.57 -45.68 54.34
N GLY A 504 46.62 -44.85 54.28
CA GLY A 504 47.56 -44.75 53.14
C GLY A 504 47.66 -43.33 52.56
N THR A 505 48.43 -42.37 53.08
CA THR A 505 49.91 -42.24 53.16
C THR A 505 50.54 -41.69 51.86
N GLN A 506 51.22 -40.54 52.02
CA GLN A 506 52.36 -40.00 51.23
C GLN A 506 52.12 -39.49 49.79
N MET A 507 52.79 -38.47 49.26
CA MET A 507 53.72 -37.41 49.71
C MET A 507 54.10 -36.60 48.45
N PHE A 508 54.40 -35.29 48.61
CA PHE A 508 55.28 -34.42 47.80
C PHE A 508 55.08 -34.38 46.26
N ILE A 509 54.87 -33.25 45.58
CA ILE A 509 55.42 -31.88 45.70
C ILE A 509 54.33 -30.87 45.33
#